data_AF-A0A5C5YQA6-F1
#
_entry.id   AF-A0A5C5YQA6-F1
#
_cell.length_a   1.000
_cell.length_b   1.000
_cell.length_c   1.000
_cell.angle_alpha   90.00
_cell.angle_beta   90.00
_cell.angle_gamma   90.00
#
_symmetry.space_group_name_H-M   'P 1'
#
loop_
_entity.id
_entity.type
_entity.pdbx_description
1 polymer ?
#
loop_
_entity_poly.entity_id
_entity_poly.type
_entity_poly.pdbx_seq_one_letter_code
_entity_poly.pdbx_strand_id
1 'polypeptide(L)'
;MSRSKTACRAAYSAAATAAFLSSDASAVVVYSGAQDLSIDQGNLQNLNLDNDAYGDIQLKNYVFTQGNYQGATVTYTPGKIVGFTDLLKYVSALDADAPIDATTAGPEFLGSMAYGPFNPYAQFNDVQDAYIGLAFPTGERLHYGWVRVTINNAAGTFVINDWAFESKSGVGILAGEIGAGVNPGDFNNDGVVDAADYTLYRDNIGQNPDFHDNDDYEGDSAGVVDQADYELWAIRHGAFGPVVSTAAGAAPEPGTLGLLAAGSLGLMALRRSKGHA
;
A
#
# COMPACT_ATOMS: atom_id res chain seq x y z
N MET A 1 58.09 -15.46 39.01
CA MET A 1 58.15 -14.80 37.67
C MET A 1 56.74 -14.81 37.08
N SER A 2 56.09 -13.64 37.02
CA SER A 2 55.71 -12.91 35.77
C SER A 2 54.63 -13.64 34.94
N ARG A 3 53.33 -13.31 35.01
CA ARG A 3 52.58 -12.10 34.57
C ARG A 3 52.57 -11.80 33.05
N SER A 4 51.37 -12.00 32.45
CA SER A 4 50.59 -11.02 31.65
C SER A 4 50.70 -10.95 30.10
N LYS A 5 49.54 -10.64 29.45
CA LYS A 5 49.32 -10.01 28.12
C LYS A 5 49.61 -10.89 26.86
N THR A 6 48.92 -10.83 25.70
CA THR A 6 47.62 -10.27 25.17
C THR A 6 47.40 -10.85 23.74
N ALA A 7 46.28 -10.77 22.98
CA ALA A 7 44.92 -10.21 23.15
C ALA A 7 43.91 -10.85 22.14
N CYS A 8 42.61 -10.74 22.45
CA CYS A 8 41.46 -10.42 21.57
C CYS A 8 41.47 -10.76 20.04
N ARG A 9 40.46 -11.52 19.60
CA ARG A 9 39.49 -11.05 18.58
C ARG A 9 38.11 -11.65 18.88
N ALA A 10 37.08 -10.80 18.87
CA ALA A 10 35.68 -11.17 18.99
C ALA A 10 34.91 -10.64 17.78
N ALA A 11 33.91 -11.39 17.33
CA ALA A 11 32.72 -10.94 16.60
C ALA A 11 31.72 -12.11 16.64
N TYR A 12 30.80 -12.07 17.60
CA TYR A 12 29.40 -11.66 17.42
C TYR A 12 28.49 -12.85 17.08
N SER A 13 27.62 -13.13 18.04
CA SER A 13 26.54 -14.12 17.99
C SER A 13 25.24 -13.44 18.44
N ALA A 14 24.11 -14.09 18.12
CA ALA A 14 22.75 -13.70 18.48
C ALA A 14 22.16 -12.49 17.71
N ALA A 15 20.85 -12.44 17.41
CA ALA A 15 19.81 -13.45 17.66
C ALA A 15 18.64 -13.34 16.65
N ALA A 16 18.19 -14.48 16.12
CA ALA A 16 16.83 -14.63 15.62
C ALA A 16 15.93 -14.98 16.83
N THR A 17 15.45 -13.96 17.53
CA THR A 17 14.42 -14.11 18.56
C THR A 17 13.25 -13.23 18.19
N ALA A 18 12.33 -13.75 17.39
CA ALA A 18 11.04 -13.12 17.17
C ALA A 18 10.31 -13.05 18.51
N ALA A 19 10.29 -11.86 19.10
CA ALA A 19 9.53 -11.62 20.31
C ALA A 19 8.04 -11.69 19.96
N PHE A 20 7.34 -12.72 20.45
CA PHE A 20 5.89 -12.67 20.62
C PHE A 20 5.56 -11.65 21.72
N LEU A 21 5.66 -10.38 21.36
CA LEU A 21 5.09 -9.26 22.07
C LEU A 21 4.19 -8.55 21.06
N SER A 22 2.92 -8.41 21.42
CA SER A 22 1.94 -7.67 20.64
C SER A 22 2.31 -6.20 20.60
N SER A 23 3.10 -5.79 19.61
CA SER A 23 3.11 -4.41 19.16
C SER A 23 1.80 -4.15 18.41
N ASP A 24 1.07 -3.13 18.84
CA ASP A 24 0.34 -2.32 17.87
C ASP A 24 1.39 -1.83 16.87
N ALA A 25 1.45 -2.47 15.69
CA ALA A 25 2.16 -1.88 14.58
C ALA A 25 1.58 -0.47 14.37
N SER A 26 2.47 0.51 14.21
CA SER A 26 2.06 1.75 13.55
C SER A 26 1.48 1.36 12.19
N ALA A 27 0.50 2.13 11.72
CA ALA A 27 0.18 2.07 10.30
C ALA A 27 1.46 2.39 9.52
N VAL A 28 1.84 1.50 8.61
CA VAL A 28 3.02 1.59 7.75
C VAL A 28 2.63 0.90 6.45
N VAL A 29 2.56 1.70 5.40
CA VAL A 29 2.47 1.19 4.04
C VAL A 29 3.80 0.55 3.67
N VAL A 30 3.73 -0.66 3.12
CA VAL A 30 4.85 -1.42 2.58
C VAL A 30 4.72 -1.36 1.06
N TYR A 31 5.64 -0.65 0.42
CA TYR A 31 5.74 -0.48 -1.02
C TYR A 31 6.75 -1.48 -1.62
N SER A 32 6.55 -1.87 -2.88
CA SER A 32 7.39 -2.86 -3.57
C SER A 32 8.68 -2.32 -4.19
N GLY A 33 8.88 -1.01 -4.27
CA GLY A 33 9.76 -0.42 -5.29
C GLY A 33 9.11 -0.49 -6.68
N ALA A 34 9.79 0.03 -7.70
CA ALA A 34 9.38 -0.20 -9.11
C ALA A 34 9.64 -1.66 -9.51
N GLN A 35 8.78 -2.26 -10.33
CA GLN A 35 8.79 -3.72 -10.59
C GLN A 35 8.62 -4.10 -12.07
N ASP A 36 7.73 -3.42 -12.80
CA ASP A 36 7.49 -3.57 -14.26
C ASP A 36 7.44 -5.02 -14.80
N LEU A 37 6.78 -5.90 -14.04
CA LEU A 37 6.65 -7.33 -14.33
C LEU A 37 5.61 -7.56 -15.44
N SER A 38 6.08 -7.95 -16.62
CA SER A 38 5.23 -8.34 -17.74
C SER A 38 4.62 -9.73 -17.54
N ILE A 39 3.28 -9.84 -17.65
CA ILE A 39 2.57 -11.12 -17.67
C ILE A 39 2.43 -11.58 -19.13
N ASP A 40 3.22 -12.57 -19.53
CA ASP A 40 3.17 -13.14 -20.88
C ASP A 40 1.77 -13.66 -21.27
N GLN A 41 1.46 -13.55 -22.55
CA GLN A 41 0.17 -13.97 -23.09
C GLN A 41 -0.03 -15.50 -22.97
N GLY A 42 -1.16 -15.91 -22.41
CA GLY A 42 -1.46 -17.29 -22.04
C GLY A 42 -1.08 -17.66 -20.59
N ASN A 43 -0.40 -16.79 -19.85
CA ASN A 43 0.06 -17.05 -18.48
C ASN A 43 -0.73 -16.27 -17.42
N LEU A 44 -0.38 -16.54 -16.15
CA LEU A 44 -0.84 -15.79 -14.99
C LEU A 44 0.37 -15.46 -14.11
N GLN A 45 0.31 -14.31 -13.42
CA GLN A 45 1.21 -14.00 -12.32
C GLN A 45 0.47 -14.24 -10.99
N ASN A 46 1.11 -14.94 -10.07
CA ASN A 46 0.63 -15.14 -8.70
C ASN A 46 1.44 -14.23 -7.79
N LEU A 47 0.95 -13.01 -7.59
CA LEU A 47 1.62 -11.98 -6.82
C LEU A 47 1.42 -12.21 -5.32
N ASN A 48 2.49 -12.01 -4.57
CA ASN A 48 2.53 -12.03 -3.12
C ASN A 48 2.97 -10.62 -2.69
N LEU A 49 2.14 -9.93 -1.91
CA LEU A 49 2.36 -8.55 -1.50
C LEU A 49 3.19 -8.48 -0.20
N ASP A 50 3.00 -9.41 0.74
CA ASP A 50 3.62 -9.38 2.07
C ASP A 50 4.86 -10.30 2.22
N ASN A 51 5.20 -11.03 1.16
CA ASN A 51 6.25 -12.05 1.07
C ASN A 51 6.09 -13.24 2.05
N ASP A 52 4.84 -13.65 2.35
CA ASP A 52 4.58 -14.89 3.11
C ASP A 52 4.73 -16.19 2.26
N ALA A 53 4.21 -17.32 2.75
CA ALA A 53 4.32 -18.61 2.06
C ALA A 53 3.30 -18.83 0.92
N TYR A 54 2.40 -17.89 0.69
CA TYR A 54 1.24 -17.97 -0.19
C TYR A 54 1.29 -16.84 -1.23
N GLY A 55 0.21 -16.64 -1.98
CA GLY A 55 0.12 -15.50 -2.91
C GLY A 55 -1.27 -14.92 -2.88
N ASP A 56 -1.34 -13.60 -2.76
CA ASP A 56 -2.55 -12.87 -2.46
C ASP A 56 -3.47 -12.73 -3.66
N ILE A 57 -2.90 -12.47 -4.84
CA ILE A 57 -3.66 -12.16 -6.05
C ILE A 57 -3.08 -12.80 -7.31
N GLN A 58 -3.95 -13.48 -8.04
CA GLN A 58 -3.68 -14.03 -9.37
C GLN A 58 -4.17 -13.08 -10.45
N LEU A 59 -3.23 -12.55 -11.22
CA LEU A 59 -3.48 -11.69 -12.38
C LEU A 59 -3.27 -12.52 -13.64
N LYS A 60 -4.29 -12.61 -14.49
CA LYS A 60 -4.35 -13.52 -15.65
C LYS A 60 -4.26 -12.71 -16.93
N ASN A 61 -3.40 -13.12 -17.87
CA ASN A 61 -3.33 -12.58 -19.22
C ASN A 61 -3.54 -13.72 -20.23
N TYR A 62 -4.79 -14.06 -20.53
CA TYR A 62 -5.14 -15.24 -21.33
C TYR A 62 -5.61 -14.89 -22.74
N VAL A 63 -5.62 -15.90 -23.62
CA VAL A 63 -6.28 -15.84 -24.93
C VAL A 63 -7.44 -16.84 -24.94
N PHE A 64 -8.64 -16.33 -25.18
CA PHE A 64 -9.83 -17.15 -25.43
C PHE A 64 -10.22 -17.07 -26.91
N THR A 65 -11.12 -17.95 -27.35
CA THR A 65 -11.57 -18.04 -28.76
C THR A 65 -12.09 -16.72 -29.35
N GLN A 66 -12.53 -15.79 -28.48
CA GLN A 66 -13.10 -14.49 -28.86
C GLN A 66 -12.10 -13.33 -28.75
N GLY A 67 -10.90 -13.55 -28.19
CA GLY A 67 -9.87 -12.52 -28.04
C GLY A 67 -9.09 -12.63 -26.72
N ASN A 68 -8.30 -11.60 -26.45
CA ASN A 68 -7.48 -11.48 -25.26
C ASN A 68 -8.34 -11.18 -24.03
N TYR A 69 -8.03 -11.80 -22.89
CA TYR A 69 -8.77 -11.67 -21.65
C TYR A 69 -7.81 -11.38 -20.49
N GLN A 70 -8.09 -10.30 -19.74
CA GLN A 70 -7.43 -10.02 -18.47
C GLN A 70 -8.44 -10.08 -17.32
N GLY A 71 -8.01 -10.63 -16.19
CA GLY A 71 -8.83 -10.76 -14.99
C GLY A 71 -8.02 -11.05 -13.75
N ALA A 72 -8.61 -10.73 -12.60
CA ALA A 72 -7.97 -10.85 -11.30
C ALA A 72 -8.74 -11.83 -10.39
N THR A 73 -8.04 -12.43 -9.44
CA THR A 73 -8.62 -13.31 -8.40
C THR A 73 -7.76 -13.26 -7.15
N VAL A 74 -8.31 -12.79 -6.04
CA VAL A 74 -7.67 -12.87 -4.72
C VAL A 74 -7.77 -14.33 -4.23
N THR A 75 -6.65 -14.90 -3.83
CA THR A 75 -6.46 -16.36 -3.77
C THR A 75 -7.08 -17.02 -2.53
N TYR A 76 -7.31 -16.26 -1.46
CA TYR A 76 -7.74 -16.78 -0.16
C TYR A 76 -8.91 -16.01 0.46
N THR A 77 -9.80 -16.74 1.14
CA THR A 77 -10.90 -16.18 1.96
C THR A 77 -10.36 -15.65 3.29
N PRO A 78 -10.88 -14.53 3.85
CA PRO A 78 -11.97 -13.69 3.34
C PRO A 78 -11.50 -12.51 2.45
N GLY A 79 -10.46 -12.71 1.64
CA GLY A 79 -9.96 -11.72 0.70
C GLY A 79 -10.99 -11.30 -0.36
N LYS A 80 -10.80 -10.10 -0.90
CA LYS A 80 -11.77 -9.34 -1.71
C LYS A 80 -11.05 -8.47 -2.73
N ILE A 81 -11.76 -8.08 -3.78
CA ILE A 81 -11.29 -7.12 -4.77
C ILE A 81 -12.24 -5.91 -4.83
N VAL A 82 -11.70 -4.72 -5.06
CA VAL A 82 -12.50 -3.52 -5.34
C VAL A 82 -13.05 -3.65 -6.75
N GLY A 83 -14.37 -3.55 -6.87
CA GLY A 83 -15.06 -3.95 -8.08
C GLY A 83 -16.56 -3.72 -7.98
N PHE A 84 -17.24 -4.03 -9.08
CA PHE A 84 -18.69 -3.87 -9.21
C PHE A 84 -19.30 -5.08 -9.93
N THR A 85 -20.60 -5.29 -9.69
CA THR A 85 -21.37 -6.38 -10.28
C THR A 85 -22.49 -5.81 -11.13
N ASP A 86 -22.50 -6.19 -12.39
CA ASP A 86 -23.66 -6.12 -13.29
C ASP A 86 -24.01 -7.58 -13.66
N LEU A 87 -24.32 -7.89 -14.92
CA LEU A 87 -24.43 -9.26 -15.45
C LEU A 87 -23.17 -10.11 -15.20
N LEU A 88 -22.01 -9.48 -15.03
CA LEU A 88 -20.73 -10.08 -14.68
C LEU A 88 -20.07 -9.29 -13.53
N LYS A 89 -19.05 -9.90 -12.93
CA LYS A 89 -18.22 -9.28 -11.89
C LYS A 89 -17.02 -8.60 -12.55
N TYR A 90 -16.80 -7.34 -12.22
CA TYR A 90 -15.75 -6.50 -12.79
C TYR A 90 -14.81 -6.00 -11.70
N VAL A 91 -13.53 -5.90 -12.03
CA VAL A 91 -12.57 -5.13 -11.24
C VAL A 91 -12.75 -3.65 -11.58
N SER A 92 -12.74 -2.79 -10.57
CA SER A 92 -12.72 -1.35 -10.80
C SER A 92 -11.30 -0.92 -11.19
N ALA A 93 -11.16 -0.16 -12.28
CA ALA A 93 -9.94 0.60 -12.52
C ALA A 93 -10.01 1.85 -11.64
N LEU A 94 -9.17 1.89 -10.61
CA LEU A 94 -9.12 3.00 -9.67
C LEU A 94 -8.09 4.03 -10.16
N ASP A 95 -8.46 5.31 -10.03
CA ASP A 95 -7.52 6.42 -10.11
C ASP A 95 -6.64 6.46 -8.84
N ALA A 96 -5.55 7.24 -8.87
CA ALA A 96 -4.79 7.56 -7.66
C ALA A 96 -5.67 8.24 -6.58
N ASP A 97 -5.26 8.15 -5.32
CA ASP A 97 -5.98 8.62 -4.12
C ASP A 97 -7.35 7.95 -3.85
N ALA A 98 -7.77 6.98 -4.67
CA ALA A 98 -9.01 6.24 -4.43
C ALA A 98 -8.93 5.37 -3.16
N PRO A 99 -9.89 5.45 -2.22
CA PRO A 99 -9.81 4.72 -0.95
C PRO A 99 -10.07 3.21 -1.11
N ILE A 100 -9.18 2.41 -0.53
CA ILE A 100 -9.25 0.94 -0.50
C ILE A 100 -9.36 0.48 0.96
N ASP A 101 -10.58 0.21 1.39
CA ASP A 101 -10.91 -0.11 2.78
C ASP A 101 -12.08 -1.10 2.92
N ALA A 102 -12.56 -1.31 4.15
CA ALA A 102 -13.65 -2.24 4.46
C ALA A 102 -15.00 -1.88 3.79
N THR A 103 -15.16 -0.64 3.33
CA THR A 103 -16.36 -0.10 2.68
C THR A 103 -16.28 -0.15 1.15
N THR A 104 -15.07 -0.04 0.58
CA THR A 104 -14.87 -0.10 -0.89
C THR A 104 -14.48 -1.49 -1.39
N ALA A 105 -13.85 -2.34 -0.56
CA ALA A 105 -13.59 -3.74 -0.89
C ALA A 105 -14.91 -4.54 -0.94
N GLY A 106 -15.33 -4.88 -2.16
CA GLY A 106 -16.62 -5.52 -2.45
C GLY A 106 -16.80 -6.90 -1.80
N PRO A 107 -17.98 -7.53 -1.94
CA PRO A 107 -18.19 -8.91 -1.48
C PRO A 107 -17.47 -9.94 -2.36
N GLU A 108 -16.94 -9.52 -3.51
CA GLU A 108 -16.33 -10.36 -4.51
C GLU A 108 -14.81 -10.46 -4.33
N PHE A 109 -14.25 -11.62 -4.68
CA PHE A 109 -12.81 -11.89 -4.66
C PHE A 109 -12.22 -12.09 -6.07
N LEU A 110 -13.03 -11.89 -7.11
CA LEU A 110 -12.62 -12.03 -8.52
C LEU A 110 -13.41 -11.09 -9.41
N GLY A 111 -12.82 -10.73 -10.56
CA GLY A 111 -13.50 -9.94 -11.58
C GLY A 111 -12.79 -10.02 -12.93
N SER A 112 -13.55 -9.72 -14.00
CA SER A 112 -12.95 -9.40 -15.29
C SER A 112 -12.36 -7.99 -15.25
N MET A 113 -11.16 -7.83 -15.82
CA MET A 113 -10.50 -6.54 -16.00
C MET A 113 -10.67 -6.03 -17.43
N ALA A 114 -10.52 -6.92 -18.43
CA ALA A 114 -10.67 -6.60 -19.85
C ALA A 114 -11.03 -7.83 -20.69
N TYR A 115 -11.84 -7.64 -21.74
CA TYR A 115 -12.15 -8.65 -22.78
C TYR A 115 -12.68 -7.98 -24.07
N GLY A 116 -12.27 -6.74 -24.32
CA GLY A 116 -12.75 -5.93 -25.44
C GLY A 116 -14.29 -5.87 -25.52
N PRO A 117 -14.89 -6.11 -26.70
CA PRO A 117 -16.34 -5.97 -26.90
C PRO A 117 -17.18 -7.05 -26.19
N PHE A 118 -16.56 -8.13 -25.68
CA PHE A 118 -17.29 -9.24 -25.04
C PHE A 118 -17.65 -8.93 -23.58
N ASN A 119 -16.84 -8.08 -22.92
CA ASN A 119 -17.11 -7.56 -21.58
C ASN A 119 -17.15 -6.02 -21.65
N PRO A 120 -18.25 -5.42 -22.15
CA PRO A 120 -18.29 -3.99 -22.52
C PRO A 120 -18.18 -3.01 -21.36
N TYR A 121 -18.36 -3.47 -20.11
CA TYR A 121 -18.17 -2.66 -18.90
C TYR A 121 -16.77 -2.81 -18.27
N ALA A 122 -15.90 -3.63 -18.87
CA ALA A 122 -14.56 -3.87 -18.33
C ALA A 122 -13.67 -2.61 -18.46
N GLN A 123 -13.07 -2.18 -17.34
CA GLN A 123 -12.44 -0.86 -17.23
C GLN A 123 -10.94 -0.83 -17.61
N PHE A 124 -10.28 -1.98 -17.74
CA PHE A 124 -8.84 -2.07 -18.06
C PHE A 124 -8.56 -2.40 -19.54
N ASN A 125 -9.48 -2.11 -20.46
CA ASN A 125 -9.32 -2.48 -21.87
C ASN A 125 -8.13 -1.75 -22.55
N ASP A 126 -7.85 -0.51 -22.18
CA ASP A 126 -6.67 0.24 -22.59
C ASP A 126 -6.37 1.29 -21.50
N VAL A 127 -5.44 0.97 -20.60
CA VAL A 127 -5.09 1.79 -19.43
C VAL A 127 -3.59 1.84 -19.21
N GLN A 128 -3.13 3.02 -18.78
CA GLN A 128 -1.79 3.27 -18.24
C GLN A 128 -2.00 3.73 -16.79
N ASP A 129 -1.19 3.21 -15.87
CA ASP A 129 -1.19 3.61 -14.45
C ASP A 129 -2.54 3.47 -13.69
N ALA A 130 -3.34 2.46 -14.03
CA ALA A 130 -4.59 2.17 -13.31
C ALA A 130 -4.35 1.25 -12.11
N TYR A 131 -5.06 1.46 -11.00
CA TYR A 131 -4.90 0.67 -9.79
C TYR A 131 -6.00 -0.40 -9.63
N ILE A 132 -5.57 -1.60 -9.22
CA ILE A 132 -6.43 -2.66 -8.69
C ILE A 132 -6.43 -2.55 -7.17
N GLY A 133 -7.56 -2.21 -6.55
CA GLY A 133 -7.70 -2.29 -5.10
C GLY A 133 -8.05 -3.70 -4.62
N LEU A 134 -7.46 -4.16 -3.53
CA LEU A 134 -7.75 -5.46 -2.93
C LEU A 134 -7.72 -5.44 -1.40
N ALA A 135 -8.37 -6.43 -0.79
CA ALA A 135 -8.13 -6.83 0.58
C ALA A 135 -7.67 -8.29 0.60
N PHE A 136 -6.59 -8.61 1.30
CA PHE A 136 -6.02 -9.97 1.36
C PHE A 136 -5.82 -10.43 2.82
N PRO A 137 -5.92 -11.74 3.10
CA PRO A 137 -5.82 -12.25 4.47
C PRO A 137 -4.40 -12.72 4.83
N THR A 138 -3.84 -12.17 5.89
CA THR A 138 -2.63 -12.69 6.55
C THR A 138 -3.07 -13.41 7.83
N GLY A 139 -3.06 -14.74 7.81
CA GLY A 139 -3.72 -15.55 8.85
C GLY A 139 -5.23 -15.25 8.96
N GLU A 140 -5.69 -14.78 10.12
CA GLU A 140 -7.09 -14.41 10.37
C GLU A 140 -7.41 -12.92 10.07
N ARG A 141 -6.43 -12.15 9.59
CA ARG A 141 -6.46 -10.68 9.57
C ARG A 141 -6.46 -10.15 8.14
N LEU A 142 -7.39 -9.25 7.81
CA LEU A 142 -7.40 -8.59 6.49
C LEU A 142 -6.49 -7.37 6.47
N HIS A 143 -5.73 -7.24 5.38
CA HIS A 143 -4.94 -6.08 4.99
C HIS A 143 -5.49 -5.51 3.69
N TYR A 144 -5.23 -4.23 3.42
CA TYR A 144 -5.66 -3.54 2.20
C TYR A 144 -4.44 -3.13 1.40
N GLY A 145 -4.52 -3.26 0.08
CA GLY A 145 -3.43 -2.96 -0.83
C GLY A 145 -3.92 -2.57 -2.20
N TRP A 146 -2.99 -2.09 -3.02
CA TRP A 146 -3.19 -1.80 -4.42
C TRP A 146 -2.11 -2.42 -5.29
N VAL A 147 -2.43 -2.68 -6.55
CA VAL A 147 -1.47 -3.08 -7.59
C VAL A 147 -1.67 -2.16 -8.78
N ARG A 148 -0.64 -1.41 -9.19
CA ARG A 148 -0.68 -0.53 -10.37
C ARG A 148 -0.36 -1.33 -11.62
N VAL A 149 -1.14 -1.13 -12.68
CA VAL A 149 -1.04 -1.94 -13.89
C VAL A 149 -1.19 -1.09 -15.15
N THR A 150 -0.48 -1.53 -16.19
CA THR A 150 -0.61 -1.03 -17.57
C THR A 150 -1.07 -2.17 -18.46
N ILE A 151 -2.22 -1.99 -19.11
CA ILE A 151 -2.89 -3.05 -19.89
C ILE A 151 -3.38 -2.47 -21.22
N ASN A 152 -3.01 -3.11 -22.32
CA ASN A 152 -3.65 -2.91 -23.61
C ASN A 152 -4.25 -4.24 -24.07
N ASN A 153 -5.57 -4.39 -23.91
CA ASN A 153 -6.28 -5.62 -24.24
C ASN A 153 -6.17 -5.98 -25.72
N ALA A 154 -6.17 -5.00 -26.63
CA ALA A 154 -6.07 -5.23 -28.06
C ALA A 154 -4.70 -5.82 -28.46
N ALA A 155 -3.61 -5.34 -27.86
CA ALA A 155 -2.26 -5.88 -28.01
C ALA A 155 -2.03 -7.16 -27.19
N GLY A 156 -2.85 -7.38 -26.15
CA GLY A 156 -2.69 -8.51 -25.22
C GLY A 156 -1.57 -8.31 -24.20
N THR A 157 -1.17 -7.07 -23.94
CA THR A 157 -0.13 -6.73 -22.96
C THR A 157 -0.73 -6.49 -21.59
N PHE A 158 -0.02 -6.93 -20.55
CA PHE A 158 -0.34 -6.70 -19.14
C PHE A 158 0.98 -6.60 -18.38
N VAL A 159 1.28 -5.41 -17.86
CA VAL A 159 2.42 -5.14 -16.97
C VAL A 159 1.89 -4.82 -15.57
N ILE A 160 2.51 -5.40 -14.55
CA ILE A 160 2.38 -4.96 -13.16
C ILE A 160 3.51 -3.96 -12.92
N ASN A 161 3.17 -2.69 -12.71
CA ASN A 161 4.19 -1.64 -12.57
C ASN A 161 4.81 -1.67 -11.16
N ASP A 162 3.97 -1.72 -10.12
CA ASP A 162 4.33 -1.81 -8.70
C ASP A 162 3.09 -2.14 -7.83
N TRP A 163 3.30 -2.33 -6.52
CA TRP A 163 2.23 -2.55 -5.53
C TRP A 163 2.59 -1.99 -4.15
N ALA A 164 1.57 -1.76 -3.32
CA ALA A 164 1.75 -1.52 -1.89
C ALA A 164 0.59 -2.06 -1.05
N PHE A 165 0.82 -2.22 0.25
CA PHE A 165 -0.22 -2.56 1.22
C PHE A 165 -0.01 -1.95 2.60
N GLU A 166 -1.09 -1.77 3.35
CA GLU A 166 -1.02 -1.33 4.74
C GLU A 166 -0.72 -2.53 5.68
N SER A 167 0.43 -2.51 6.34
CA SER A 167 0.88 -3.57 7.27
C SER A 167 0.05 -3.64 8.56
N LYS A 168 -0.79 -2.64 8.86
CA LYS A 168 -1.76 -2.66 9.94
C LYS A 168 -3.11 -3.18 9.47
N SER A 169 -3.37 -4.45 9.76
CA SER A 169 -4.66 -5.08 9.48
C SER A 169 -5.88 -4.24 9.89
N GLY A 170 -6.85 -4.16 8.99
CA GLY A 170 -8.11 -3.43 9.18
C GLY A 170 -8.04 -1.94 8.84
N VAL A 171 -6.85 -1.39 8.59
CA VAL A 171 -6.66 0.00 8.16
C VAL A 171 -6.59 0.06 6.63
N GLY A 172 -7.40 0.92 6.04
CA GLY A 172 -7.41 1.13 4.59
C GLY A 172 -6.21 1.94 4.10
N ILE A 173 -5.98 1.87 2.79
CA ILE A 173 -4.90 2.53 2.06
C ILE A 173 -5.50 3.33 0.89
N LEU A 174 -4.86 4.41 0.44
CA LEU A 174 -5.24 5.05 -0.82
C LEU A 174 -4.51 4.39 -2.02
N ALA A 175 -5.16 4.35 -3.18
CA ALA A 175 -4.53 3.87 -4.41
C ALA A 175 -3.32 4.75 -4.77
N GLY A 176 -2.14 4.13 -4.91
CA GLY A 176 -0.88 4.85 -5.12
C GLY A 176 -0.22 5.38 -3.84
N GLU A 177 -0.81 5.15 -2.66
CA GLU A 177 -0.14 5.46 -1.39
C GLU A 177 1.03 4.51 -1.15
N ILE A 178 2.16 5.10 -0.80
CA ILE A 178 3.49 4.47 -0.72
C ILE A 178 4.13 4.59 0.67
N GLY A 179 3.52 5.38 1.55
CA GLY A 179 3.88 5.52 2.97
C GLY A 179 4.50 6.87 3.33
N ALA A 180 4.30 7.29 4.57
CA ALA A 180 4.91 8.51 5.09
C ALA A 180 6.43 8.35 5.23
N GLY A 181 7.19 8.98 4.34
CA GLY A 181 8.66 8.90 4.29
C GLY A 181 9.20 7.93 3.23
N VAL A 182 8.35 7.33 2.40
CA VAL A 182 8.74 6.62 1.16
C VAL A 182 7.98 7.27 0.02
N ASN A 183 8.60 8.28 -0.61
CA ASN A 183 8.02 9.01 -1.73
C ASN A 183 8.92 8.93 -2.98
N PRO A 184 9.26 7.74 -3.51
CA PRO A 184 10.21 7.56 -4.61
C PRO A 184 10.11 8.65 -5.70
N GLY A 185 11.24 9.30 -6.00
CA GLY A 185 11.31 10.55 -6.77
C GLY A 185 11.54 11.82 -5.89
N ASP A 186 11.16 11.79 -4.61
CA ASP A 186 11.46 12.78 -3.57
C ASP A 186 12.85 12.53 -2.99
N PHE A 187 13.87 12.73 -3.81
CA PHE A 187 15.26 12.44 -3.44
C PHE A 187 15.73 13.29 -2.26
N ASN A 188 15.05 14.42 -1.98
CA ASN A 188 15.39 15.32 -0.89
C ASN A 188 14.66 15.00 0.45
N ASN A 189 13.62 14.17 0.41
CA ASN A 189 12.73 13.77 1.52
C ASN A 189 11.97 14.93 2.20
N ASP A 190 11.53 15.94 1.44
CA ASP A 190 10.68 17.03 1.99
C ASP A 190 9.16 16.72 1.94
N GLY A 191 8.76 15.63 1.29
CA GLY A 191 7.38 15.19 1.14
C GLY A 191 6.71 15.65 -0.16
N VAL A 192 7.46 16.20 -1.11
CA VAL A 192 6.97 16.68 -2.41
C VAL A 192 7.94 16.24 -3.51
N VAL A 193 7.43 15.71 -4.63
CA VAL A 193 8.26 15.44 -5.82
C VAL A 193 8.24 16.68 -6.74
N ASP A 194 9.27 17.52 -6.66
CA ASP A 194 9.37 18.77 -7.43
C ASP A 194 10.76 19.01 -8.09
N ALA A 195 11.01 20.23 -8.57
CA ALA A 195 12.26 20.59 -9.26
C ALA A 195 13.51 20.61 -8.34
N ALA A 196 13.35 20.59 -7.02
CA ALA A 196 14.41 20.41 -6.04
C ALA A 196 15.01 19.00 -6.13
N ASP A 197 14.17 17.96 -6.29
CA ASP A 197 14.63 16.59 -6.44
C ASP A 197 15.38 16.38 -7.74
N TYR A 198 14.88 16.93 -8.86
CA TYR A 198 15.61 16.92 -10.12
C TYR A 198 17.00 17.56 -10.01
N THR A 199 17.13 18.60 -9.17
CA THR A 199 18.42 19.21 -8.89
C THR A 199 19.34 18.26 -8.12
N LEU A 200 18.80 17.50 -7.15
CA LEU A 200 19.53 16.51 -6.38
C LEU A 200 19.97 15.31 -7.24
N TYR A 201 19.07 14.77 -8.08
CA TYR A 201 19.37 13.78 -9.11
C TYR A 201 20.53 14.24 -10.00
N ARG A 202 20.36 15.39 -10.67
CA ARG A 202 21.31 15.93 -11.66
C ARG A 202 22.70 16.13 -11.06
N ASP A 203 22.77 16.58 -9.82
CA ASP A 203 24.04 16.89 -9.15
C ASP A 203 24.74 15.63 -8.60
N ASN A 204 24.08 14.46 -8.61
CA ASN A 204 24.61 13.18 -8.12
C ASN A 204 24.67 12.04 -9.17
N ILE A 205 24.34 12.28 -10.45
CA ILE A 205 24.44 11.27 -11.53
C ILE A 205 25.79 10.53 -11.49
N GLY A 206 25.74 9.19 -11.44
CA GLY A 206 26.91 8.32 -11.37
C GLY A 206 27.63 8.30 -10.01
N GLN A 207 27.02 8.85 -8.95
CA GLN A 207 27.45 8.64 -7.56
C GLN A 207 26.63 7.52 -6.90
N ASN A 208 27.07 7.08 -5.73
CA ASN A 208 26.31 6.27 -4.78
C ASN A 208 26.05 7.13 -3.52
N PRO A 209 25.07 8.04 -3.54
CA PRO A 209 24.48 8.62 -2.35
C PRO A 209 23.45 7.64 -1.76
N ASP A 210 23.17 7.79 -0.47
CA ASP A 210 22.08 7.10 0.23
C ASP A 210 20.75 7.82 -0.11
N PHE A 211 20.35 7.75 -1.38
CA PHE A 211 19.01 8.17 -1.83
C PHE A 211 18.03 7.03 -1.53
N HIS A 212 16.80 7.40 -1.13
CA HIS A 212 15.66 6.50 -1.29
C HIS A 212 15.27 6.57 -2.77
N ASP A 213 15.98 5.77 -3.56
CA ASP A 213 15.96 5.73 -5.01
C ASP A 213 14.71 5.01 -5.54
N ASN A 214 14.81 4.38 -6.71
CA ASN A 214 13.78 3.50 -7.27
C ASN A 214 13.64 2.13 -6.55
N ASP A 215 14.41 1.90 -5.48
CA ASP A 215 14.65 0.62 -4.80
C ASP A 215 15.31 -0.44 -5.73
N ASP A 216 16.08 -0.01 -6.74
CA ASP A 216 16.89 -0.91 -7.58
C ASP A 216 18.24 -1.25 -6.91
N TYR A 217 18.25 -2.41 -6.24
CA TYR A 217 19.42 -2.96 -5.56
C TYR A 217 20.17 -4.01 -6.41
N GLU A 218 19.88 -4.14 -7.71
CA GLU A 218 20.43 -5.20 -8.58
C GLU A 218 21.19 -4.67 -9.82
N GLY A 219 22.08 -5.49 -10.38
CA GLY A 219 22.80 -5.18 -11.63
C GLY A 219 23.86 -4.05 -11.54
N ASP A 220 24.12 -3.38 -12.67
CA ASP A 220 25.10 -2.29 -12.79
C ASP A 220 24.58 -0.96 -12.23
N SER A 221 23.27 -0.84 -12.00
CA SER A 221 22.57 0.34 -11.46
C SER A 221 22.42 0.30 -9.94
N ALA A 222 22.72 -0.82 -9.28
CA ALA A 222 22.55 -1.04 -7.84
C ALA A 222 23.17 0.08 -6.97
N GLY A 223 22.31 0.96 -6.43
CA GLY A 223 22.72 2.14 -5.66
C GLY A 223 23.57 3.14 -6.46
N VAL A 224 23.32 3.32 -7.75
CA VAL A 224 24.00 4.31 -8.60
C VAL A 224 22.95 5.20 -9.25
N VAL A 225 23.07 6.51 -9.02
CA VAL A 225 22.12 7.49 -9.57
C VAL A 225 22.18 7.52 -11.09
N ASP A 226 21.11 7.11 -11.78
CA ASP A 226 21.11 6.92 -13.23
C ASP A 226 19.81 7.33 -13.94
N GLN A 227 19.67 6.91 -15.21
CA GLN A 227 18.54 7.27 -16.05
C GLN A 227 17.19 6.77 -15.51
N ALA A 228 17.15 5.68 -14.73
CA ALA A 228 15.94 5.15 -14.12
C ALA A 228 15.38 6.08 -13.02
N ASP A 229 16.26 6.71 -12.22
CA ASP A 229 15.85 7.72 -11.23
C ASP A 229 15.18 8.92 -11.88
N TYR A 230 15.72 9.38 -13.02
CA TYR A 230 15.11 10.46 -13.78
C TYR A 230 13.73 10.08 -14.30
N GLU A 231 13.55 8.85 -14.78
CA GLU A 231 12.26 8.37 -15.30
C GLU A 231 11.23 8.23 -14.18
N LEU A 232 11.64 7.73 -13.01
CA LEU A 232 10.82 7.72 -11.80
C LEU A 232 10.38 9.12 -11.37
N TRP A 233 11.32 10.08 -11.27
CA TRP A 233 11.00 11.47 -10.97
C TRP A 233 10.07 12.08 -12.02
N ALA A 234 10.32 11.83 -13.32
CA ALA A 234 9.52 12.40 -14.39
C ALA A 234 8.07 11.88 -14.42
N ILE A 235 7.84 10.63 -13.99
CA ILE A 235 6.50 10.05 -13.81
C ILE A 235 5.77 10.69 -12.63
N ARG A 236 6.49 11.10 -11.57
CA ARG A 236 5.90 11.50 -10.28
C ARG A 236 5.94 13.00 -9.99
N HIS A 237 6.70 13.78 -10.76
CA HIS A 237 6.81 15.23 -10.60
C HIS A 237 5.45 15.92 -10.75
N GLY A 238 4.94 16.47 -9.64
CA GLY A 238 3.61 17.06 -9.57
C GLY A 238 2.44 16.08 -9.45
N ALA A 239 2.70 14.78 -9.25
CA ALA A 239 1.67 13.77 -9.00
C ALA A 239 1.20 13.75 -7.53
N PHE A 240 2.06 14.18 -6.59
CA PHE A 240 1.75 14.24 -5.16
C PHE A 240 1.79 15.69 -4.65
N GLY A 241 0.63 16.19 -4.24
CA GLY A 241 0.56 17.38 -3.36
C GLY A 241 0.81 16.98 -1.90
N PRO A 242 1.12 17.93 -1.00
CA PRO A 242 1.41 17.62 0.39
C PRO A 242 0.23 16.89 1.05
N VAL A 243 0.43 15.61 1.38
CA VAL A 243 -0.55 14.78 2.08
C VAL A 243 -0.69 15.31 3.50
N VAL A 244 -1.65 16.22 3.69
CA VAL A 244 -2.08 16.64 5.02
C VAL A 244 -2.79 15.45 5.65
N SER A 245 -2.05 14.60 6.36
CA SER A 245 -2.63 13.56 7.22
C SER A 245 -3.53 14.22 8.26
N THR A 246 -4.81 14.38 7.94
CA THR A 246 -5.84 14.68 8.93
C THR A 246 -6.07 13.42 9.74
N ALA A 247 -5.14 13.14 10.65
CA ALA A 247 -5.33 12.17 11.71
C ALA A 247 -6.54 12.63 12.53
N ALA A 248 -7.72 12.08 12.20
CA ALA A 248 -8.95 12.24 12.94
C ALA A 248 -8.84 11.44 14.24
N GLY A 249 -7.89 11.83 15.09
CA GLY A 249 -7.78 11.36 16.45
C GLY A 249 -9.08 11.74 17.15
N ALA A 250 -9.91 10.74 17.42
CA ALA A 250 -11.14 10.91 18.18
C ALA A 250 -10.76 11.51 19.54
N ALA A 251 -10.97 12.82 19.68
CA ALA A 251 -10.72 13.52 20.93
C ALA A 251 -11.59 12.85 22.01
N PRO A 252 -11.01 12.41 23.15
CA PRO A 252 -11.81 11.87 24.23
C PRO A 252 -12.82 12.93 24.65
N GLU A 253 -14.11 12.64 24.51
CA GLU A 253 -15.14 13.62 24.86
C GLU A 253 -14.94 14.07 26.31
N PRO A 254 -14.83 15.38 26.59
CA PRO A 254 -14.80 15.87 27.96
C PRO A 254 -16.03 15.35 28.69
N GLY A 255 -15.85 14.78 29.89
CA GLY A 255 -16.87 14.05 30.66
C GLY A 255 -18.05 14.89 31.17
N THR A 256 -18.77 15.54 30.26
CA THR A 256 -19.93 16.40 30.48
C THR A 256 -21.09 15.64 31.12
N LEU A 257 -21.25 14.36 30.79
CA LEU A 257 -22.18 13.44 31.46
C LEU A 257 -21.85 13.25 32.95
N GLY A 258 -20.57 13.28 33.35
CA GLY A 258 -20.14 13.21 34.74
C GLY A 258 -20.52 14.45 35.55
N LEU A 259 -20.41 15.64 34.94
CA LEU A 259 -20.81 16.90 35.58
C LEU A 259 -22.34 17.02 35.77
N LEU A 260 -23.15 16.47 34.85
CA LEU A 260 -24.61 16.41 35.03
C LEU A 260 -25.02 15.48 36.19
N ALA A 261 -24.32 14.35 36.37
CA ALA A 261 -24.55 13.43 37.47
C ALA A 261 -24.18 14.05 38.84
N ALA A 262 -23.09 14.81 38.92
CA ALA A 262 -22.70 15.51 40.15
C ALA A 262 -23.66 16.66 40.51
N GLY A 263 -24.12 17.44 39.53
CA GLY A 263 -25.03 18.58 39.77
C GLY A 263 -26.42 18.17 40.26
N SER A 264 -26.95 17.05 39.78
CA SER A 264 -28.27 16.56 40.18
C SER A 264 -28.33 16.05 41.64
N LEU A 265 -27.25 15.45 42.15
CA LEU A 265 -27.15 15.03 43.55
C LEU A 265 -27.09 16.22 44.53
N GLY A 266 -26.36 17.29 44.19
CA GLY A 266 -26.25 18.49 45.04
C GLY A 266 -27.60 19.21 45.26
N LEU A 267 -28.42 19.31 44.21
CA LEU A 267 -29.76 19.92 44.31
C LEU A 267 -30.74 19.12 45.17
N MET A 268 -30.56 17.79 45.27
CA MET A 268 -31.43 16.93 46.07
C MET A 268 -31.12 17.04 47.58
N ALA A 269 -29.86 17.23 47.95
CA ALA A 269 -29.44 17.47 49.33
C ALA A 269 -30.00 18.79 49.89
N LEU A 270 -29.92 19.88 49.11
CA LEU A 270 -30.38 21.20 49.52
C LEU A 270 -31.89 21.29 49.78
N ARG A 271 -32.71 20.47 49.10
CA ARG A 271 -34.18 20.44 49.32
C ARG A 271 -34.59 19.75 50.62
N ARG A 272 -33.74 18.91 51.22
CA ARG A 272 -34.03 18.24 52.50
C ARG A 272 -33.77 19.11 53.74
N SER A 273 -33.03 20.21 53.61
CA SER A 273 -32.64 21.06 54.75
C SER A 273 -33.68 22.12 55.16
N LYS A 274 -34.79 22.29 54.43
CA LYS A 274 -35.79 23.35 54.66
C LYS A 274 -37.14 22.85 55.21
N GLY A 275 -37.13 21.74 55.94
CA GLY A 275 -38.36 21.11 56.47
C GLY A 275 -38.19 20.56 57.87
N HIS A 276 -37.86 21.42 58.85
CA HIS A 276 -38.14 21.23 60.28
C HIS A 276 -38.14 22.60 60.97
N ALA A 277 -39.34 23.12 61.22
CA ALA A 277 -39.69 24.21 62.13
C ALA A 277 -41.09 23.91 62.67
#